data_AF-A0A4P5SCV9-F1
#
_entry.id   AF-A0A4P5SCV9-F1
#
_cell.length_a   1.000
_cell.length_b   1.000
_cell.length_c   1.000
_cell.angle_alpha   90.00
_cell.angle_beta   90.00
_cell.angle_gamma   90.00
#
_symmetry.space_group_name_H-M   'P 1'
#
loop_
_entity.id
_entity.type
_entity.pdbx_description
1 polymer ?
#
loop_
_entity_poly.entity_id
_entity_poly.type
_entity_poly.pdbx_seq_one_letter_code
_entity_poly.pdbx_strand_id
1 'polypeptide(L)'
;MPAVAQAATGGKVKVSNCGEVSAKPTGIILACADANTALETLKWTTWNANTAKGTGVYSYNDCEPTCVAGLFHRYQVKVTLANPKTVKGTKVFTKAQVTFPGVTDQTTKTFNLG
;
A
#
# COMPACT_ATOMS: atom_id res chain seq x y z
N MET A 1 -14.41 15.71 12.26
CA MET A 1 -15.38 15.40 11.17
C MET A 1 -15.00 14.07 10.53
N PRO A 2 -15.93 13.11 10.36
CA PRO A 2 -15.62 11.74 9.98
C PRO A 2 -15.28 11.64 8.48
N ALA A 3 -14.23 10.87 8.15
CA ALA A 3 -13.82 10.60 6.79
C ALA A 3 -14.93 9.84 6.05
N VAL A 4 -15.67 10.57 5.21
CA VAL A 4 -16.78 10.09 4.39
C VAL A 4 -16.35 8.86 3.59
N ALA A 5 -16.96 7.71 3.88
CA ALA A 5 -16.91 6.53 3.04
C ALA A 5 -17.72 6.81 1.76
N GLN A 6 -17.02 7.10 0.66
CA GLN A 6 -17.64 7.27 -0.66
C GLN A 6 -18.09 5.91 -1.22
N ALA A 7 -19.36 5.87 -1.61
CA ALA A 7 -20.05 4.73 -2.20
C ALA A 7 -19.42 4.27 -3.53
N ALA A 8 -19.50 2.96 -3.74
CA ALA A 8 -18.80 2.19 -4.76
C ALA A 8 -19.43 2.32 -6.15
N THR A 9 -18.68 2.86 -7.10
CA THR A 9 -18.73 2.44 -8.52
C THR A 9 -17.39 1.80 -8.84
N GLY A 10 -17.35 0.47 -8.70
CA GLY A 10 -16.18 -0.35 -8.95
C GLY A 10 -15.81 -0.34 -10.43
N GLY A 11 -14.67 0.26 -10.76
CA GLY A 11 -14.19 0.31 -12.15
C GLY A 11 -12.67 0.41 -12.21
N LYS A 12 -12.00 -0.74 -12.31
CA LYS A 12 -10.66 -0.94 -12.89
C LYS A 12 -9.53 0.01 -12.45
N VAL A 13 -9.53 0.54 -11.22
CA VAL A 13 -8.33 1.23 -10.72
C VAL A 13 -7.27 0.20 -10.46
N LYS A 14 -6.06 0.42 -10.97
CA LYS A 14 -4.90 -0.44 -10.75
C LYS A 14 -3.94 0.22 -9.75
N VAL A 15 -3.02 -0.55 -9.20
CA VAL A 15 -1.91 -0.05 -8.41
C VAL A 15 -0.66 -0.18 -9.25
N SER A 16 0.14 0.87 -9.34
CA SER A 16 1.49 0.78 -9.90
C SER A 16 2.43 0.30 -8.80
N ASN A 17 2.94 -0.91 -8.93
CA ASN A 17 3.95 -1.49 -8.06
C ASN A 17 5.24 -1.62 -8.87
N CYS A 18 6.18 -0.67 -8.73
CA CYS A 18 7.44 -0.70 -9.51
C CYS A 18 7.27 -0.70 -11.05
N GLY A 19 6.17 -0.14 -11.57
CA GLY A 19 5.82 -0.21 -12.99
C GLY A 19 4.90 -1.38 -13.36
N GLU A 20 4.67 -2.31 -12.44
CA GLU A 20 3.70 -3.37 -12.61
C GLU A 20 2.31 -2.89 -12.18
N VAL A 21 1.40 -2.79 -13.15
CA VAL A 21 0.04 -2.26 -12.92
C VAL A 21 -0.94 -3.40 -12.66
N SER A 22 -1.17 -3.71 -11.38
CA SER A 22 -2.03 -4.82 -10.95
C SER A 22 -3.24 -4.32 -10.17
N ALA A 23 -4.41 -4.91 -10.43
CA ALA A 23 -5.62 -4.64 -9.68
C ALA A 23 -5.71 -5.61 -8.50
N LYS A 24 -5.78 -5.10 -7.27
CA LYS A 24 -5.80 -5.89 -6.03
C LYS A 24 -4.60 -6.86 -5.90
N PRO A 25 -3.35 -6.38 -5.96
CA PRO A 25 -2.20 -7.24 -5.74
C PRO A 25 -2.20 -7.73 -4.27
N THR A 26 -1.79 -8.98 -4.07
CA THR A 26 -1.58 -9.57 -2.73
C THR A 26 -0.21 -9.19 -2.14
N GLY A 27 0.67 -8.60 -2.95
CA GLY A 27 1.94 -8.02 -2.50
C GLY A 27 2.28 -6.73 -3.25
N ILE A 28 2.78 -5.71 -2.54
CA ILE A 28 3.20 -4.43 -3.11
C ILE A 28 4.58 -4.09 -2.56
N ILE A 29 5.55 -3.85 -3.43
CA ILE A 29 6.86 -3.33 -3.04
C ILE A 29 6.72 -1.81 -2.92
N LEU A 30 6.81 -1.29 -1.70
CA LEU A 30 6.66 0.16 -1.44
C LEU A 30 7.94 0.92 -1.77
N ALA A 31 9.09 0.32 -1.47
CA ALA A 31 10.40 0.87 -1.80
C ALA A 31 10.94 0.19 -3.05
N CYS A 32 10.60 0.71 -4.23
CA CYS A 32 11.04 0.11 -5.47
C CYS A 32 12.56 0.17 -5.69
N ALA A 33 13.18 1.26 -5.22
CA ALA A 33 14.61 1.50 -5.41
C ALA A 33 15.48 0.50 -4.64
N ASP A 34 15.07 0.10 -3.43
CA ASP A 34 15.93 -0.66 -2.52
C ASP A 34 15.29 -1.97 -2.02
N ALA A 35 14.04 -2.26 -2.41
CA ALA A 35 13.21 -3.37 -1.92
C ALA A 35 13.14 -3.51 -0.38
N ASN A 36 13.55 -2.47 0.35
CA ASN A 36 13.70 -2.52 1.80
C ASN A 36 12.37 -2.68 2.54
N THR A 37 11.27 -2.28 1.88
CA THR A 37 9.92 -2.34 2.43
C THR A 37 8.96 -2.93 1.41
N ALA A 38 8.28 -3.99 1.81
CA ALA A 38 7.28 -4.67 1.03
C ALA A 38 6.03 -4.89 1.88
N LEU A 39 4.88 -4.88 1.22
CA LEU A 39 3.62 -5.30 1.77
C LEU A 39 3.34 -6.70 1.24
N GLU A 40 3.11 -7.64 2.13
CA GLU A 40 2.74 -9.02 1.83
C GLU A 40 1.34 -9.31 2.37
N THR A 41 0.71 -10.38 1.90
CA THR A 41 -0.59 -10.85 2.41
C THR A 41 -1.68 -9.77 2.37
N LEU A 42 -1.68 -8.92 1.34
CA LEU A 42 -2.65 -7.85 1.18
C LEU A 42 -4.04 -8.43 0.87
N LYS A 43 -4.98 -8.18 1.77
CA LYS A 43 -6.40 -8.49 1.65
C LYS A 43 -7.17 -7.19 1.51
N TRP A 44 -7.78 -7.00 0.35
CA TRP A 44 -8.58 -5.82 0.04
C TRP A 44 -10.01 -6.00 0.51
N THR A 45 -10.45 -5.17 1.44
CA THR A 45 -11.85 -5.13 1.89
C THR A 45 -12.70 -4.29 0.96
N THR A 46 -12.13 -3.20 0.43
CA THR A 46 -12.84 -2.24 -0.40
C THR A 46 -11.93 -1.76 -1.53
N TRP A 47 -12.46 -1.67 -2.74
CA TRP A 47 -11.71 -1.20 -3.90
C TRP A 47 -12.60 -0.30 -4.76
N ASN A 48 -12.49 1.00 -4.55
CA ASN A 48 -13.31 1.99 -5.25
C ASN A 48 -12.50 2.74 -6.31
N ALA A 49 -13.20 3.54 -7.12
CA ALA A 49 -12.59 4.37 -8.15
C ALA A 49 -11.70 5.52 -7.60
N ASN A 50 -11.87 5.88 -6.32
CA ASN A 50 -11.20 7.00 -5.66
C ASN A 50 -10.28 6.58 -4.51
N THR A 51 -10.60 5.48 -3.83
CA THR A 51 -9.85 4.96 -2.69
C THR A 51 -9.96 3.44 -2.64
N ALA A 52 -8.91 2.75 -2.21
CA ALA A 52 -8.98 1.33 -1.91
C ALA A 52 -8.47 1.09 -0.49
N LYS A 53 -9.14 0.22 0.25
CA LYS A 53 -8.81 -0.11 1.63
C LYS A 53 -8.59 -1.61 1.73
N GLY A 54 -7.51 -1.97 2.39
CA GLY A 54 -7.15 -3.34 2.67
C GLY A 54 -6.32 -3.44 3.94
N THR A 55 -6.01 -4.66 4.30
CA THR A 55 -5.12 -5.00 5.40
C THR A 55 -4.02 -5.87 4.84
N GLY A 56 -2.79 -5.66 5.29
CA GLY A 56 -1.66 -6.47 4.86
C GLY A 56 -0.64 -6.61 5.97
N VAL A 57 0.46 -7.25 5.63
CA VAL A 57 1.63 -7.41 6.47
C VAL A 57 2.71 -6.53 5.88
N TYR A 58 3.12 -5.50 6.62
CA TYR A 58 4.26 -4.68 6.27
C TYR A 58 5.53 -5.40 6.73
N SER A 59 6.31 -5.82 5.75
CA SER A 59 7.59 -6.47 5.89
C SER A 59 8.67 -5.42 5.59
N TYR A 60 9.49 -5.08 6.58
CA TYR A 60 10.69 -4.30 6.34
C TYR A 60 11.92 -5.04 6.83
N ASN A 61 13.02 -4.85 6.12
CA ASN A 61 14.31 -5.33 6.57
C ASN A 61 15.01 -4.20 7.34
N ASP A 62 15.54 -4.52 8.51
CA ASP A 62 16.29 -3.54 9.31
C ASP A 62 17.76 -3.43 8.84
N CYS A 63 18.20 -4.27 7.88
CA CYS A 63 19.55 -4.36 7.30
C CYS A 63 20.73 -4.26 8.29
N GLU A 64 20.55 -4.52 9.58
CA GLU A 64 21.64 -4.63 10.57
C GLU A 64 21.96 -6.11 10.86
N PRO A 65 23.24 -6.56 10.78
CA PRO A 65 24.46 -5.87 10.32
C PRO A 65 24.72 -5.97 8.80
N THR A 66 24.03 -6.86 8.08
CA THR A 66 24.05 -6.89 6.61
C THR A 66 22.64 -7.13 6.10
N CYS A 67 22.24 -6.51 5.00
CA CYS A 67 20.87 -6.64 4.50
C CYS A 67 20.48 -8.07 4.06
N VAL A 68 21.46 -8.95 3.84
CA VAL A 68 21.25 -10.38 3.54
C VAL A 68 21.02 -11.20 4.82
N ALA A 69 21.58 -10.77 5.95
CA ALA A 69 21.44 -11.43 7.25
C ALA A 69 20.39 -10.78 8.17
N GLY A 70 19.87 -9.61 7.79
CA GLY A 70 18.86 -8.88 8.56
C GLY A 70 17.54 -9.63 8.68
N LEU A 71 16.83 -9.40 9.78
CA LEU A 71 15.51 -9.97 10.04
C LEU A 71 14.44 -9.17 9.30
N PHE A 72 13.61 -9.85 8.51
CA PHE A 72 12.40 -9.24 7.97
C PHE A 72 11.36 -9.11 9.08
N HIS A 73 11.17 -7.87 9.55
CA HIS A 73 10.15 -7.55 10.53
C HIS A 73 8.79 -7.43 9.85
N ARG A 74 7.86 -8.28 10.28
CA ARG A 74 6.50 -8.36 9.73
C ARG A 74 5.50 -7.79 10.72
N TYR A 75 4.80 -6.74 10.32
CA TYR A 75 3.78 -6.08 11.14
C TYR A 75 2.45 -6.02 10.42
N GLN A 76 1.36 -6.37 11.11
CA GLN A 76 0.04 -6.25 10.53
C GLN A 76 -0.37 -4.77 10.45
N VAL A 77 -0.66 -4.32 9.23
CA VAL A 77 -0.97 -2.92 8.92
C VAL A 77 -2.26 -2.80 8.13
N LYS A 78 -2.86 -1.61 8.17
CA LYS A 78 -3.96 -1.25 7.28
C LYS A 78 -3.40 -0.42 6.12
N VAL A 79 -3.74 -0.81 4.90
CA VAL A 79 -3.31 -0.12 3.69
C VAL A 79 -4.50 0.57 3.06
N THR A 80 -4.39 1.88 2.91
CA THR A 80 -5.37 2.74 2.25
C THR A 80 -4.71 3.41 1.06
N LEU A 81 -5.10 2.99 -0.13
CA LEU A 81 -4.70 3.64 -1.37
C LEU A 81 -5.63 4.82 -1.63
N ALA A 82 -5.04 5.95 -2.00
CA ALA A 82 -5.73 7.18 -2.31
C ALA A 82 -5.09 7.86 -3.52
N ASN A 83 -5.70 8.96 -3.97
CA ASN A 83 -5.19 9.78 -5.06
C ASN A 83 -4.99 9.01 -6.39
N PRO A 84 -6.04 8.42 -6.97
CA PRO A 84 -5.93 7.78 -8.26
C PRO A 84 -5.74 8.84 -9.35
N LYS A 85 -4.65 8.71 -10.12
CA LYS A 85 -4.41 9.48 -11.33
C LYS A 85 -4.81 8.66 -12.54
N THR A 86 -5.37 9.31 -13.55
CA THR A 86 -5.62 8.67 -14.84
C THR A 86 -4.35 8.77 -15.67
N VAL A 87 -3.68 7.63 -15.91
CA VAL A 87 -2.50 7.52 -16.75
C VAL A 87 -2.89 6.70 -17.99
N LYS A 88 -2.76 7.30 -19.19
CA LYS A 88 -3.16 6.67 -20.46
C LYS A 88 -4.58 6.08 -20.44
N GLY A 89 -5.55 6.81 -19.88
CA GLY A 89 -6.95 6.36 -19.77
C GLY A 89 -7.23 5.29 -18.70
N THR A 90 -6.21 4.84 -17.96
CA THR A 90 -6.36 3.89 -16.84
C THR A 90 -6.18 4.62 -15.52
N LYS A 91 -7.11 4.43 -14.58
CA LYS A 91 -6.94 4.96 -13.22
C LYS A 91 -5.90 4.12 -12.47
N VAL A 92 -4.88 4.78 -11.92
CA VAL A 92 -3.84 4.16 -11.10
C VAL A 92 -3.70 4.90 -9.78
N PHE A 93 -3.66 4.18 -8.66
CA PHE A 93 -3.40 4.80 -7.36
C PHE A 93 -1.95 5.27 -7.29
N THR A 94 -1.75 6.54 -6.88
CA THR A 94 -0.42 7.15 -6.74
C THR A 94 -0.02 7.40 -5.29
N LYS A 95 -0.94 7.21 -4.33
CA LYS A 95 -0.62 7.27 -2.91
C LYS A 95 -1.05 6.00 -2.21
N ALA A 96 -0.16 5.44 -1.40
CA ALA A 96 -0.42 4.36 -0.47
C ALA A 96 -0.20 4.84 0.96
N GLN A 97 -1.25 4.84 1.77
CA GLN A 97 -1.18 5.14 3.18
C GLN A 97 -1.18 3.84 3.96
N VAL A 98 -0.15 3.63 4.79
CA VAL A 98 -0.01 2.47 5.65
C VAL A 98 -0.16 2.93 7.09
N THR A 99 -1.23 2.48 7.74
CA THR A 99 -1.52 2.77 9.14
C THR A 99 -1.08 1.60 10.00
N PHE A 100 -0.24 1.88 10.99
CA PHE A 100 0.24 0.92 11.97
C PHE A 100 -0.61 1.00 13.24
N PRO A 101 -1.48 0.02 13.52
CA PRO A 101 -2.36 0.08 14.69
C PRO A 101 -1.67 -0.27 16.03
N GLY A 102 -0.42 -0.75 16.01
CA GLY A 102 0.30 -1.26 17.18
C GLY A 102 1.33 -0.31 17.80
N VAL A 103 1.45 0.91 17.29
CA VAL A 103 2.27 1.98 17.89
C VAL A 103 1.34 2.91 18.66
N THR A 104 1.72 3.30 19.87
CA THR A 104 0.96 4.22 20.75
C THR A 104 0.61 5.53 20.04
N ASP A 105 1.39 5.88 19.02
CA ASP A 105 1.07 6.85 17.98
C ASP A 105 0.60 6.09 16.74
N GLN A 106 -0.67 6.24 16.31
CA GLN A 106 -1.21 5.61 15.09
C GLN A 106 -0.51 6.20 13.84
N THR A 107 0.75 5.84 13.62
CA THR A 107 1.57 6.41 12.57
C THR A 107 1.00 5.94 11.24
N THR A 108 0.44 6.88 10.47
CA THR A 108 0.05 6.63 9.09
C THR A 108 1.17 7.11 8.20
N LYS A 109 1.97 6.18 7.67
CA LYS A 109 3.00 6.50 6.68
C LYS A 109 2.37 6.58 5.30
N THR A 110 2.60 7.69 4.60
CA THR A 110 2.17 7.84 3.21
C THR A 110 3.36 7.62 2.29
N PHE A 111 3.21 6.68 1.35
CA PHE A 111 4.15 6.34 0.29
C PHE A 111 3.57 6.81 -1.05
N ASN A 112 4.40 7.40 -1.90
CA ASN A 112 4.00 7.74 -3.26
C ASN A 112 4.35 6.57 -4.19
N LEU A 113 3.35 6.07 -4.92
CA LEU A 113 3.45 4.98 -5.90
C LEU A 113 3.63 5.52 -7.33
N GLY A 114 4.32 6.66 -7.45
CA GLY A 114 4.42 7.46 -8.68
C GLY A 114 5.77 7.30 -9.35
#